data_AF-A0A383CBP6-F1
#
_entry.id   AF-A0A383CBP6-F1
#
_cell.length_a   1.000
_cell.length_b   1.000
_cell.length_c   1.000
_cell.angle_alpha   90.00
_cell.angle_beta   90.00
_cell.angle_gamma   90.00
#
_symmetry.space_group_name_H-M   'P 1'
#
loop_
_entity.id
_entity.type
_entity.pdbx_description
1 polymer ?
#
loop_
_entity_poly.entity_id
_entity_poly.type
_entity_poly.pdbx_seq_one_letter_code
_entity_poly.pdbx_strand_id
1 'polypeptide(L)' 'ARPDHVLILPWNLSEELMERLAYVRDWGGTFVTAVPKLVVS' A
#
# COMPACT_ATOMS: atom_id res chain seq x y z
N ALA A 1 -3.24 -2.14 -18.61
CA ALA A 1 -3.79 -3.05 -17.59
C ALA A 1 -3.80 -2.31 -16.25
N ARG A 2 -4.85 -2.46 -15.44
CA ARG A 2 -4.93 -1.87 -14.09
C ARG A 2 -4.70 -3.01 -13.07
N PRO A 3 -3.79 -2.86 -12.08
CA PRO A 3 -3.51 -3.92 -11.13
C PRO A 3 -4.62 -4.02 -10.07
N ASP A 4 -4.91 -5.26 -9.64
CA ASP A 4 -5.82 -5.54 -8.54
C ASP A 4 -5.21 -5.14 -7.18
N HIS A 5 -3.87 -5.25 -7.07
CA HIS A 5 -3.10 -4.95 -5.87
C HIS A 5 -1.89 -4.06 -6.16
N VAL A 6 -1.70 -3.03 -5.33
CA VAL A 6 -0.54 -2.14 -5.33
C VAL A 6 0.25 -2.38 -4.05
N LEU A 7 1.46 -2.95 -4.19
CA LEU A 7 2.35 -3.21 -3.06
C LEU A 7 3.12 -1.95 -2.66
N ILE A 8 2.93 -1.50 -1.43
CA ILE A 8 3.71 -0.45 -0.80
C ILE A 8 4.84 -1.12 0.00
N LEU A 9 6.04 -1.07 -0.55
CA LEU A 9 7.26 -1.57 0.09
C LEU A 9 7.71 -0.71 1.29
N PRO A 10 7.72 0.63 1.22
CA PRO A 10 7.98 1.45 2.40
C PRO A 10 6.70 1.54 3.23
N TRP A 11 6.44 0.54 4.06
CA TRP A 11 5.26 0.50 4.94
C TRP A 11 5.18 1.74 5.86
N ASN A 12 6.31 2.34 6.21
CA ASN A 12 6.42 3.60 6.97
C ASN A 12 5.75 4.80 6.30
N LEU A 13 5.60 4.80 4.97
CA LEU A 13 5.00 5.89 4.19
C LEU A 13 3.66 5.50 3.58
N SER A 14 3.04 4.43 4.07
CA SER A 14 1.86 3.85 3.44
C SER A 14 0.66 4.80 3.44
N GLU A 15 0.41 5.53 4.53
CA GLU A 15 -0.67 6.54 4.58
C GLU A 15 -0.48 7.63 3.54
N GLU A 16 0.69 8.27 3.50
CA GLU A 16 0.98 9.36 2.56
C GLU A 16 0.86 8.88 1.09
N LEU A 17 1.36 7.68 0.80
CA LEU A 17 1.27 7.10 -0.54
C LEU A 17 -0.18 6.73 -0.90
N MET A 18 -0.98 6.23 0.03
CA MET A 18 -2.40 5.95 -0.20
C MET A 18 -3.20 7.23 -0.48
N GLU A 19 -2.88 8.33 0.19
CA GLU A 19 -3.49 9.64 -0.09
C GLU A 19 -3.11 10.16 -1.49
N ARG A 20 -1.81 10.15 -1.81
CA ARG A 20 -1.32 10.61 -3.13
C ARG A 20 -1.79 9.73 -4.28
N LEU A 21 -2.05 8.45 -4.01
CA LEU A 21 -2.48 7.46 -5.00
C LEU A 21 -3.97 7.10 -4.87
N ALA A 22 -4.81 7.96 -4.28
CA ALA A 22 -6.22 7.67 -4.02
C ALA A 22 -7.01 7.21 -5.28
N TYR A 23 -6.59 7.65 -6.46
CA TYR A 23 -7.14 7.25 -7.75
C TYR A 23 -7.11 5.73 -8.00
N VAL A 24 -6.28 4.96 -7.27
CA VAL A 24 -6.27 3.48 -7.26
C VAL A 24 -7.63 2.87 -6.93
N ARG A 25 -8.42 3.56 -6.11
CA ARG A 25 -9.75 3.11 -5.71
C ARG A 25 -10.78 3.27 -6.84
N ASP A 26 -10.56 4.19 -7.78
CA ASP A 26 -11.50 4.49 -8.89
C ASP A 26 -11.67 3.30 -9.85
N TRP A 27 -10.71 2.37 -9.86
CA TRP A 27 -10.83 1.12 -10.62
C TRP A 27 -10.97 -0.13 -9.77
N GLY A 28 -11.16 0.01 -8.45
CA GLY A 28 -11.27 -1.12 -7.54
C GLY A 28 -9.93 -1.75 -7.12
N GLY A 29 -8.80 -1.07 -7.36
CA GLY A 29 -7.50 -1.52 -6.86
C GLY A 29 -7.39 -1.39 -5.35
N THR A 30 -6.56 -2.24 -4.75
CA THR A 30 -6.31 -2.25 -3.29
C THR A 30 -4.84 -2.06 -2.97
N PHE A 31 -4.55 -1.45 -1.83
CA PHE A 31 -3.18 -1.29 -1.34
C PHE A 31 -2.82 -2.43 -0.39
N VAL A 32 -1.61 -2.95 -0.54
CA VAL A 32 -1.05 -4.00 0.32
C VAL A 32 0.31 -3.54 0.82
N THR A 33 0.61 -3.75 2.10
CA THR A 33 1.92 -3.43 2.69
C THR A 33 2.64 -4.71 3.09
N ALA A 34 3.95 -4.76 2.87
CA ALA A 34 4.81 -5.80 3.42
C ALA A 34 5.45 -5.30 4.71
N VAL A 35 4.88 -5.69 5.87
CA VAL A 35 5.43 -5.31 7.17
C VAL A 35 6.39 -6.40 7.66
N PRO A 36 7.66 -6.09 7.99
CA PRO A 36 8.52 -7.04 8.68
C PRO A 36 7.93 -7.34 10.07
N LYS A 37 7.97 -8.61 10.51
CA LYS A 37 7.52 -8.97 11.87
C LYS A 37 8.28 -8.11 12.89
N LEU A 38 7.55 -7.41 13.75
CA LEU A 38 8.12 -6.73 14.90
C LEU A 38 8.60 -7.81 15.89
N VAL A 39 9.91 -7.90 16.09
CA VAL A 39 10.51 -8.72 17.14
C VAL A 39 10.83 -7.78 18.29
N VAL A 40 10.18 -8.01 19.43
CA VAL A 40 10.56 -7.39 20.70
C VAL A 40 11.44 -8.41 21.42
N SER A 41 12.68 -8.03 21.73
CA SER A 41 13.62 -8.78 22.57
C SER A 41 13.59 -8.26 24.00
#